data_AF-A0A0Q0IE70-F1
#
_entry.id   AF-A0A0Q0IE70-F1
#
_cell.length_a   1.000
_cell.length_b   1.000
_cell.length_c   1.000
_cell.angle_alpha   90.00
_cell.angle_beta   90.00
_cell.angle_gamma   90.00
#
_symmetry.space_group_name_H-M   'P 1'
#
loop_
_entity.id
_entity.type
_entity.pdbx_description
1 polymer ?
#
loop_
_entity_poly.entity_id
_entity_poly.type
_entity_poly.pdbx_seq_one_letter_code
_entity_poly.pdbx_strand_id
1 'polypeptide(L)'
;MVKTIEIETETIPSIAKLYINLAPSNTLHKELHDALNNIFTKGHKDSEDSHVSNRGVLEYRKAMIISQKTIQFSRVEHRVIRGRKASIYNALCLYTLLGTAGAKKVFHEYYSTRFKKDKREFKLLNTLSKKELSTEMLFFGVSQRSFDSIKNKLLDDGFDLFTDKLPSPFQSMKNNDTDLSPLAVLYDRDINWQKFIEIYIKSDKNFKSKKYIEAKDTLQEISDKRLLRLSLVKVLITNVDAAINENKEAWEYLQNILN
;
A
#
# COMPACT_ATOMS: atom_id res chain seq x y z
N MET A 1 -25.83 -15.35 -29.52
CA MET A 1 -25.69 -15.64 -28.08
C MET A 1 -25.20 -14.38 -27.38
N VAL A 2 -26.02 -13.79 -26.50
CA VAL A 2 -25.57 -12.68 -25.62
C VAL A 2 -24.64 -13.29 -24.58
N LYS A 3 -23.35 -12.93 -24.58
CA LYS A 3 -22.42 -13.35 -23.52
C LYS A 3 -22.88 -12.70 -22.22
N THR A 4 -23.44 -13.47 -21.30
CA THR A 4 -23.70 -13.03 -19.93
C THR A 4 -22.35 -12.81 -19.26
N ILE A 5 -22.05 -11.57 -18.89
CA ILE A 5 -20.83 -11.28 -18.12
C ILE A 5 -21.13 -11.56 -16.66
N GLU A 6 -20.39 -12.49 -16.06
CA GLU A 6 -20.49 -12.79 -14.64
C GLU A 6 -19.80 -11.68 -13.82
N ILE A 7 -20.45 -11.27 -12.72
CA ILE A 7 -19.97 -10.23 -11.82
C ILE A 7 -19.63 -10.82 -10.45
N GLU A 8 -18.72 -10.16 -9.74
CA GLU A 8 -18.44 -10.45 -8.34
C GLU A 8 -19.63 -10.04 -7.46
N THR A 9 -19.86 -10.83 -6.42
CA THR A 9 -20.89 -10.53 -5.41
C THR A 9 -20.52 -9.32 -4.56
N GLU A 10 -19.22 -9.10 -4.35
CA GLU A 10 -18.69 -8.02 -3.52
C GLU A 10 -18.47 -6.72 -4.29
N THR A 11 -18.68 -5.59 -3.61
CA THR A 11 -18.39 -4.25 -4.15
C THR A 11 -16.89 -3.94 -4.10
N ILE A 12 -16.44 -2.93 -4.86
CA ILE A 12 -15.03 -2.47 -4.86
C ILE A 12 -14.52 -2.22 -3.42
N PRO A 13 -15.23 -1.47 -2.54
CA PRO A 13 -14.77 -1.25 -1.18
C PRO A 13 -14.70 -2.55 -0.36
N SER A 14 -15.64 -3.47 -0.56
CA SER A 14 -15.65 -4.75 0.16
C SER A 14 -14.44 -5.62 -0.23
N ILE A 15 -14.12 -5.68 -1.53
CA ILE A 15 -12.92 -6.38 -2.03
C ILE A 15 -11.65 -5.72 -1.48
N ALA A 16 -11.58 -4.39 -1.47
CA ALA A 16 -10.44 -3.67 -0.91
C ALA A 16 -10.23 -3.98 0.58
N LYS A 17 -11.31 -4.00 1.38
CA LYS A 17 -11.26 -4.35 2.81
C LYS A 17 -10.67 -5.73 3.06
N LEU A 18 -11.03 -6.73 2.23
CA LEU A 18 -10.46 -8.08 2.32
C LEU A 18 -8.95 -8.08 2.14
N TYR A 19 -8.42 -7.31 1.19
CA TYR A 19 -6.97 -7.29 0.92
C TYR A 19 -6.14 -6.56 1.97
N ILE A 20 -6.72 -5.55 2.64
CA ILE A 20 -6.05 -4.82 3.72
C ILE A 20 -6.36 -5.41 5.10
N ASN A 21 -7.04 -6.57 5.17
CA ASN A 21 -7.49 -7.22 6.41
C ASN A 21 -8.30 -6.29 7.35
N LEU A 22 -9.12 -5.40 6.78
CA LEU A 22 -10.01 -4.54 7.55
C LEU A 22 -11.32 -5.29 7.86
N ALA A 23 -11.79 -5.21 9.11
CA ALA A 23 -13.02 -5.86 9.53
C ALA A 23 -14.22 -5.47 8.64
N PRO A 24 -15.14 -6.40 8.31
CA PRO A 24 -16.28 -6.11 7.44
C PRO A 24 -17.18 -4.99 7.95
N SER A 25 -17.30 -4.83 9.27
CA SER A 25 -18.05 -3.76 9.95
C SER A 25 -17.45 -2.37 9.75
N ASN A 26 -16.14 -2.29 9.48
CA ASN A 26 -15.46 -1.01 9.38
C ASN A 26 -15.65 -0.40 7.97
N THR A 27 -15.63 0.92 7.92
CA THR A 27 -15.66 1.68 6.67
C THR A 27 -14.25 1.77 6.09
N LEU A 28 -14.13 1.62 4.77
CA LEU A 28 -12.86 1.87 4.09
C LEU A 28 -12.50 3.35 4.25
N HIS A 29 -11.23 3.65 4.55
CA HIS A 29 -10.80 5.04 4.69
C HIS A 29 -11.17 5.86 3.45
N LYS A 30 -11.69 7.08 3.66
CA LYS A 30 -12.24 7.93 2.59
C LYS A 30 -11.26 8.11 1.43
N GLU A 31 -9.98 8.29 1.73
CA GLU A 31 -8.95 8.50 0.71
C GLU A 31 -8.77 7.27 -0.19
N LEU A 32 -8.73 6.06 0.39
CA LEU A 32 -8.67 4.81 -0.36
C LEU A 32 -9.93 4.57 -1.18
N HIS A 33 -11.10 4.84 -0.58
CA HIS A 33 -12.38 4.75 -1.27
C HIS A 33 -12.43 5.68 -2.49
N ASP A 34 -12.09 6.96 -2.32
CA ASP A 34 -12.13 7.96 -3.36
C ASP A 34 -11.08 7.69 -4.44
N ALA A 35 -9.90 7.20 -4.06
CA ALA A 35 -8.86 6.76 -5.00
C ALA A 35 -9.34 5.62 -5.89
N LEU A 36 -9.91 4.55 -5.31
CA LEU A 36 -10.42 3.40 -6.07
C LEU A 36 -11.56 3.79 -7.00
N ASN A 37 -12.49 4.64 -6.55
CA ASN A 37 -13.54 5.18 -7.42
C ASN A 37 -12.96 6.03 -8.55
N ASN A 38 -11.98 6.87 -8.25
CA ASN A 38 -11.31 7.67 -9.27
C ASN A 38 -10.56 6.83 -10.31
N ILE A 39 -9.99 5.70 -9.91
CA ILE A 39 -9.32 4.76 -10.80
C ILE A 39 -10.37 4.02 -11.65
N PHE A 40 -11.42 3.49 -11.05
CA PHE A 40 -12.29 2.52 -11.72
C PHE A 40 -13.62 3.05 -12.27
N THR A 41 -14.21 4.08 -11.65
CA THR A 41 -15.61 4.47 -11.91
C THR A 41 -15.79 5.88 -12.45
N LYS A 42 -14.90 6.85 -12.11
CA LYS A 42 -15.07 8.26 -12.52
C LYS A 42 -15.03 8.46 -14.03
N GLY A 43 -16.16 8.76 -14.68
CA GLY A 43 -16.27 8.93 -16.14
C GLY A 43 -16.89 7.72 -16.86
N HIS A 44 -17.37 6.71 -16.14
CA HIS A 44 -18.06 5.55 -16.72
C HIS A 44 -19.46 5.96 -17.23
N LYS A 45 -19.49 6.60 -18.41
CA LYS A 45 -20.65 6.88 -19.29
C LYS A 45 -21.85 7.72 -18.82
N ASP A 46 -21.99 8.10 -17.55
CA ASP A 46 -23.11 8.98 -17.11
C ASP A 46 -22.65 10.26 -16.36
N SER A 47 -21.36 10.63 -16.38
CA SER A 47 -20.93 11.92 -15.83
C SER A 47 -21.05 13.01 -16.90
N GLU A 48 -21.86 14.05 -16.64
CA GLU A 48 -21.98 15.26 -17.48
C GLU A 48 -20.68 16.08 -17.58
N ASP A 49 -19.60 15.65 -16.91
CA ASP A 49 -18.26 16.23 -17.03
C ASP A 49 -17.67 16.00 -18.44
N SER A 50 -17.86 16.99 -19.31
CA SER A 50 -17.32 17.10 -20.66
C SER A 50 -15.78 17.16 -20.74
N HIS A 51 -15.09 17.21 -19.59
CA HIS A 51 -13.63 17.39 -19.51
C HIS A 51 -12.80 16.10 -19.36
N VAL A 52 -13.39 14.89 -19.39
CA VAL A 52 -12.63 13.63 -19.26
C VAL A 52 -12.99 12.62 -20.37
N SER A 53 -12.95 13.06 -21.63
CA SER A 53 -13.15 12.22 -22.81
C SER A 53 -11.86 11.52 -23.27
N ASN A 54 -11.05 10.99 -22.35
CA ASN A 54 -9.88 10.20 -22.75
C ASN A 54 -10.35 8.77 -23.08
N ARG A 55 -10.68 8.51 -24.36
CA ARG A 55 -11.31 7.27 -24.86
C ARG A 55 -10.62 6.01 -24.32
N GLY A 56 -9.29 6.00 -24.22
CA GLY A 56 -8.54 4.85 -23.70
C GLY A 56 -8.61 4.64 -22.18
N VAL A 57 -8.98 5.65 -21.38
CA VAL A 57 -9.25 5.49 -19.93
C VAL A 57 -10.61 4.81 -19.71
N LEU A 58 -11.55 5.03 -20.61
CA LEU A 58 -12.87 4.38 -20.56
C LEU A 58 -12.79 2.89 -20.90
N GLU A 59 -11.85 2.49 -21.76
CA GLU A 59 -11.77 1.11 -22.21
C GLU A 59 -11.20 0.15 -21.16
N TYR A 60 -10.13 0.53 -20.44
CA TYR A 60 -9.62 -0.36 -19.39
C TYR A 60 -10.62 -0.54 -18.25
N ARG A 61 -11.37 0.52 -17.90
CA ARG A 61 -12.40 0.45 -16.86
C ARG A 61 -13.52 -0.51 -17.22
N LYS A 62 -13.99 -0.49 -18.47
CA LYS A 62 -14.98 -1.46 -18.99
C LYS A 62 -14.47 -2.90 -18.97
N ALA A 63 -13.16 -3.11 -19.01
CA ALA A 63 -12.57 -4.44 -18.90
C ALA A 63 -12.60 -4.99 -17.46
N MET A 64 -12.93 -4.16 -16.46
CA MET A 64 -12.92 -4.54 -15.04
C MET A 64 -14.26 -4.34 -14.33
N ILE A 65 -15.01 -3.31 -14.72
CA ILE A 65 -16.22 -2.86 -14.04
C ILE A 65 -17.40 -2.87 -15.00
N ILE A 66 -18.54 -3.33 -14.50
CA ILE A 66 -19.84 -3.16 -15.14
C ILE A 66 -20.66 -2.18 -14.31
N SER A 67 -21.22 -1.18 -14.99
CA SER A 67 -22.25 -0.31 -14.44
C SER A 67 -23.62 -0.97 -14.66
N GLN A 68 -24.36 -1.23 -13.59
CA GLN A 68 -25.75 -1.69 -13.67
C GLN A 68 -26.66 -0.66 -13.01
N LYS A 69 -27.77 -0.31 -13.68
CA LYS A 69 -28.89 0.39 -13.04
C LYS A 69 -29.75 -0.67 -12.39
N THR A 70 -29.68 -0.79 -11.07
CA THR A 70 -30.56 -1.68 -10.30
C THR A 70 -31.95 -1.09 -10.22
N ILE A 71 -32.99 -1.87 -10.52
CA ILE A 71 -34.41 -1.43 -10.49
C ILE A 71 -34.81 -0.90 -9.09
N GLN A 72 -34.16 -1.38 -8.03
CA GLN A 72 -34.40 -0.98 -6.64
C GLN A 72 -33.69 0.30 -6.18
N PHE A 73 -32.66 0.77 -6.89
CA PHE A 73 -31.91 1.97 -6.49
C PHE A 73 -31.76 2.90 -7.69
N SER A 74 -32.16 4.17 -7.54
CA SER A 74 -32.00 5.21 -8.58
C SER A 74 -30.53 5.54 -8.92
N ARG A 75 -29.56 4.83 -8.32
CA ARG A 75 -28.13 5.04 -8.48
C ARG A 75 -27.51 3.90 -9.28
N VAL A 76 -26.59 4.25 -10.18
CA VAL A 76 -25.77 3.30 -10.92
C VAL A 76 -24.83 2.60 -9.95
N GLU A 77 -24.88 1.27 -9.91
CA GLU A 77 -23.95 0.48 -9.13
C GLU A 77 -22.80 -0.03 -10.02
N HIS A 78 -21.57 0.13 -9.53
CA HIS A 78 -20.36 -0.32 -10.21
C HIS A 78 -19.88 -1.64 -9.60
N ARG A 79 -19.98 -2.73 -10.37
CA ARG A 79 -19.62 -4.09 -9.95
C ARG A 79 -18.36 -4.56 -10.65
N VAL A 80 -17.50 -5.29 -9.93
CA VAL A 80 -16.28 -5.89 -10.49
C VAL A 80 -16.67 -7.13 -11.30
N ILE A 81 -16.07 -7.32 -12.47
CA ILE A 81 -16.26 -8.52 -13.30
C ILE A 81 -15.62 -9.72 -12.60
N ARG A 82 -16.26 -10.89 -12.66
CA ARG A 82 -15.76 -12.11 -12.01
C ARG A 82 -14.33 -12.43 -12.45
N GLY A 83 -13.48 -12.78 -11.48
CA GLY A 83 -12.05 -13.06 -11.72
C GLY A 83 -11.17 -11.82 -11.82
N ARG A 84 -11.73 -10.60 -11.66
CA ARG A 84 -10.97 -9.34 -11.70
C ARG A 84 -10.69 -8.76 -10.32
N LYS A 85 -10.92 -9.48 -9.22
CA LYS A 85 -10.63 -8.98 -7.85
C LYS A 85 -9.18 -8.55 -7.69
N ALA A 86 -8.23 -9.19 -8.39
CA ALA A 86 -6.82 -8.84 -8.32
C ALA A 86 -6.53 -7.40 -8.83
N SER A 87 -7.33 -6.89 -9.76
CA SER A 87 -7.22 -5.49 -10.22
C SER A 87 -7.41 -4.49 -9.07
N ILE A 88 -8.31 -4.76 -8.12
CA ILE A 88 -8.53 -3.91 -6.94
C ILE A 88 -7.30 -3.92 -6.05
N TYR A 89 -6.73 -5.11 -5.81
CA TYR A 89 -5.46 -5.27 -5.09
C TYR A 89 -4.31 -4.50 -5.79
N ASN A 90 -4.18 -4.63 -7.11
CA ASN A 90 -3.14 -3.96 -7.88
C ASN A 90 -3.30 -2.44 -7.88
N ALA A 91 -4.54 -1.94 -7.89
CA ALA A 91 -4.81 -0.52 -7.75
C ALA A 91 -4.38 0.01 -6.38
N LEU A 92 -4.56 -0.74 -5.30
CA LEU A 92 -4.04 -0.36 -3.98
C LEU A 92 -2.51 -0.29 -4.00
N CYS A 93 -1.83 -1.30 -4.58
CA CYS A 93 -0.36 -1.30 -4.71
C CYS A 93 0.15 -0.07 -5.50
N LEU A 94 -0.44 0.18 -6.67
CA LEU A 94 -0.04 1.29 -7.53
C LEU A 94 -0.41 2.65 -6.93
N TYR A 95 -1.54 2.74 -6.23
CA TYR A 95 -1.92 3.95 -5.51
C TYR A 95 -0.93 4.29 -4.40
N THR A 96 -0.46 3.30 -3.63
CA THR A 96 0.56 3.51 -2.59
C THR A 96 1.84 4.13 -3.17
N LEU A 97 2.26 3.71 -4.37
CA LEU A 97 3.51 4.18 -4.95
C LEU A 97 3.38 5.45 -5.80
N LEU A 98 2.26 5.63 -6.50
CA LEU A 98 2.12 6.63 -7.57
C LEU A 98 0.91 7.55 -7.39
N GLY A 99 0.16 7.37 -6.30
CA GLY A 99 -1.12 8.02 -6.08
C GLY A 99 -2.17 7.69 -7.14
N THR A 100 -3.31 8.37 -7.03
CA THR A 100 -4.49 8.11 -7.88
C THR A 100 -4.22 8.39 -9.37
N ALA A 101 -3.49 9.46 -9.69
CA ALA A 101 -3.22 9.84 -11.08
C ALA A 101 -2.21 8.89 -11.74
N GLY A 102 -1.16 8.50 -11.03
CA GLY A 102 -0.16 7.58 -11.55
C GLY A 102 -0.69 6.16 -11.73
N ALA A 103 -1.47 5.64 -10.77
CA ALA A 103 -2.15 4.36 -10.91
C ALA A 103 -3.00 4.29 -12.19
N LYS A 104 -3.82 5.32 -12.46
CA LYS A 104 -4.62 5.40 -13.70
C LYS A 104 -3.77 5.36 -14.97
N LYS A 105 -2.64 6.06 -14.98
CA LYS A 105 -1.72 6.07 -16.13
C LYS A 105 -1.13 4.68 -16.36
N VAL A 106 -0.75 3.96 -15.31
CA VAL A 106 -0.26 2.57 -15.41
C VAL A 106 -1.33 1.63 -15.98
N PHE A 107 -2.56 1.66 -15.44
CA PHE A 107 -3.66 0.85 -15.98
C PHE A 107 -3.96 1.17 -17.45
N HIS A 108 -3.95 2.46 -17.81
CA HIS A 108 -4.18 2.89 -19.18
C HIS A 108 -3.06 2.43 -20.13
N GLU A 109 -1.80 2.62 -19.76
CA GLU A 109 -0.64 2.16 -20.54
C GLU A 109 -0.65 0.64 -20.70
N TYR A 110 -0.91 -0.11 -19.61
CA TYR A 110 -0.97 -1.57 -19.64
C TYR A 110 -2.05 -2.07 -20.62
N TYR A 111 -3.22 -1.43 -20.60
CA TYR A 111 -4.35 -1.81 -21.46
C TYR A 111 -4.17 -1.41 -22.92
N SER A 112 -3.58 -0.23 -23.19
CA SER A 112 -3.35 0.27 -24.54
C SER A 112 -2.24 -0.50 -25.27
N THR A 113 -1.29 -1.05 -24.52
CA THR A 113 -0.17 -1.87 -25.02
C THR A 113 -0.43 -3.37 -24.95
N ARG A 114 -1.65 -3.83 -24.64
CA ARG A 114 -1.94 -5.26 -24.45
C ARG A 114 -1.58 -6.16 -25.64
N PHE A 115 -1.55 -5.61 -26.85
CA PHE A 115 -1.16 -6.31 -28.09
C PHE A 115 0.26 -5.95 -28.57
N LYS A 116 0.96 -5.07 -27.85
CA LYS A 116 2.31 -4.56 -28.17
C LYS A 116 3.09 -4.39 -26.86
N LYS A 117 3.32 -5.52 -26.16
CA LYS A 117 3.92 -5.52 -24.82
C LYS A 117 5.32 -4.91 -24.79
N ASP A 118 6.06 -5.04 -25.90
CA ASP A 118 7.36 -4.42 -26.17
C ASP A 118 7.37 -2.90 -26.02
N LYS A 119 6.21 -2.26 -26.14
CA LYS A 119 6.07 -0.79 -26.01
C LYS A 119 5.76 -0.32 -24.58
N ARG A 120 5.73 -1.22 -23.61
CA ARG A 120 5.53 -0.88 -22.20
C ARG A 120 6.81 -0.30 -21.63
N GLU A 121 6.75 0.92 -21.12
CA GLU A 121 7.91 1.58 -20.52
C GLU A 121 7.70 1.82 -19.03
N PHE A 122 6.44 2.05 -18.61
CA PHE A 122 6.01 2.41 -17.27
C PHE A 122 6.92 3.46 -16.62
N LYS A 123 7.24 4.53 -17.37
CA LYS A 123 8.21 5.57 -16.99
C LYS A 123 7.96 6.18 -15.60
N LEU A 124 6.70 6.20 -15.16
CA LEU A 124 6.33 6.67 -13.82
C LEU A 124 6.94 5.84 -12.68
N LEU A 125 7.22 4.56 -12.92
CA LEU A 125 7.89 3.68 -11.95
C LEU A 125 9.43 3.86 -11.97
N ASN A 126 10.00 4.49 -12.99
CA ASN A 126 11.44 4.82 -13.05
C ASN A 126 11.77 6.09 -12.27
N THR A 127 10.79 6.97 -12.16
CA THR A 127 10.94 8.18 -11.37
C THR A 127 10.47 7.79 -9.99
N LEU A 128 11.39 7.33 -9.13
CA LEU A 128 11.20 7.46 -7.68
C LEU A 128 10.73 8.91 -7.52
N SER A 129 9.45 9.14 -7.25
CA SER A 129 8.94 10.49 -7.18
C SER A 129 9.66 11.09 -5.98
N LYS A 130 10.78 11.78 -6.25
CA LYS A 130 11.68 12.43 -5.29
C LYS A 130 10.96 13.49 -4.43
N LYS A 131 9.64 13.55 -4.49
CA LYS A 131 8.75 14.48 -3.80
C LYS A 131 7.79 13.84 -2.78
N GLU A 132 7.48 12.54 -2.81
CA GLU A 132 6.20 12.09 -2.19
C GLU A 132 6.18 10.71 -1.49
N LEU A 133 7.30 10.01 -1.25
CA LEU A 133 7.24 8.94 -0.25
C LEU A 133 7.07 9.61 1.12
N SER A 134 5.87 9.45 1.69
CA SER A 134 5.59 9.98 3.01
C SER A 134 6.51 9.29 4.02
N THR A 135 6.92 10.01 5.07
CA THR A 135 7.84 9.48 6.09
C THR A 135 7.28 8.19 6.70
N GLU A 136 5.96 8.11 6.85
CA GLU A 136 5.22 6.95 7.33
C GLU A 136 5.45 5.71 6.45
N MET A 137 5.45 5.86 5.12
CA MET A 137 5.66 4.75 4.18
C MET A 137 7.05 4.11 4.32
N LEU A 138 8.06 4.87 4.73
CA LEU A 138 9.40 4.35 4.97
C LEU A 138 9.41 3.37 6.15
N PHE A 139 8.60 3.59 7.19
CA PHE A 139 8.48 2.67 8.32
C PHE A 139 7.87 1.32 7.94
N PHE A 140 7.10 1.28 6.84
CA PHE A 140 6.58 0.05 6.25
C PHE A 140 7.52 -0.55 5.19
N GLY A 141 8.76 -0.04 5.06
CA GLY A 141 9.77 -0.58 4.17
C GLY A 141 9.54 -0.31 2.68
N VAL A 142 8.66 0.64 2.34
CA VAL A 142 8.49 1.08 0.95
C VAL A 142 9.79 1.76 0.49
N SER A 143 10.39 1.25 -0.58
CA SER A 143 11.68 1.71 -1.08
C SER A 143 11.75 1.59 -2.60
N GLN A 144 12.87 2.00 -3.21
CA GLN A 144 13.07 1.84 -4.65
C GLN A 144 12.89 0.39 -5.12
N ARG A 145 13.28 -0.59 -4.29
CA ARG A 145 13.08 -2.02 -4.60
C ARG A 145 11.59 -2.36 -4.79
N SER A 146 10.69 -1.69 -4.07
CA SER A 146 9.24 -1.86 -4.23
C SER A 146 8.78 -1.41 -5.62
N PHE A 147 9.28 -0.27 -6.11
CA PHE A 147 8.99 0.24 -7.44
C PHE A 147 9.54 -0.69 -8.53
N ASP A 148 10.80 -1.10 -8.38
CA ASP A 148 11.47 -1.98 -9.35
C ASP A 148 10.77 -3.34 -9.43
N SER A 149 10.38 -3.92 -8.29
CA SER A 149 9.66 -5.20 -8.23
C SER A 149 8.31 -5.14 -8.95
N ILE A 150 7.52 -4.08 -8.69
CA ILE A 150 6.24 -3.87 -9.39
C ILE A 150 6.45 -3.63 -10.88
N LYS A 151 7.44 -2.81 -11.26
CA LYS A 151 7.75 -2.56 -12.67
C LYS A 151 8.16 -3.82 -13.41
N ASN A 152 9.06 -4.61 -12.83
CA ASN A 152 9.51 -5.86 -13.41
C ASN A 152 8.34 -6.83 -13.58
N LYS A 153 7.42 -6.88 -12.59
CA LYS A 153 6.23 -7.73 -12.71
C LYS A 153 5.26 -7.25 -13.80
N LEU A 154 5.10 -5.94 -14.00
CA LEU A 154 4.27 -5.39 -15.07
C LEU A 154 4.82 -5.66 -16.49
N LEU A 155 6.15 -5.83 -16.61
CA LEU A 155 6.84 -6.16 -17.85
C LEU A 155 6.94 -7.66 -18.12
N ASP A 156 6.62 -8.51 -17.13
CA ASP A 156 6.57 -9.96 -17.26
C ASP A 156 5.49 -10.38 -18.28
N ASP A 157 5.89 -11.20 -19.25
CA ASP A 157 5.00 -11.66 -20.31
C ASP A 157 3.86 -12.53 -19.78
N GLY A 158 4.10 -13.27 -18.69
CA GLY A 158 3.11 -14.15 -18.07
C GLY A 158 2.14 -13.44 -17.12
N PHE A 159 2.32 -12.14 -16.87
CA PHE A 159 1.53 -11.41 -15.89
C PHE A 159 0.38 -10.60 -16.52
N ASP A 160 -0.83 -10.75 -15.98
CA ASP A 160 -2.01 -9.93 -16.30
C ASP A 160 -2.40 -9.03 -15.12
N LEU A 161 -2.29 -7.70 -15.30
CA LEU A 161 -2.61 -6.67 -14.30
C LEU A 161 -4.06 -6.74 -13.77
N PHE A 162 -4.96 -7.41 -14.49
CA PHE A 162 -6.37 -7.48 -14.14
C PHE A 162 -6.74 -8.78 -13.41
N THR A 163 -5.98 -9.87 -13.59
CA THR A 163 -6.27 -11.18 -12.96
C THR A 163 -5.24 -11.62 -11.95
N ASP A 164 -3.99 -11.20 -12.09
CA ASP A 164 -2.89 -11.61 -11.24
C ASP A 164 -2.54 -10.52 -10.22
N LYS A 165 -1.89 -10.87 -9.12
CA LYS A 165 -1.48 -9.90 -8.09
C LYS A 165 -0.06 -9.42 -8.30
N LEU A 166 0.14 -8.11 -8.20
CA LEU A 166 1.45 -7.49 -8.07
C LEU A 166 2.12 -7.89 -6.74
N PRO A 167 3.45 -7.86 -6.67
CA PRO A 167 4.13 -7.89 -5.38
C PRO A 167 3.68 -6.70 -4.52
N SER A 168 3.56 -6.93 -3.21
CA SER A 168 3.22 -5.88 -2.25
C SER A 168 4.30 -4.80 -2.26
N PRO A 169 3.94 -3.51 -2.19
CA PRO A 169 4.92 -2.43 -2.08
C PRO A 169 5.57 -2.37 -0.69
N PHE A 170 4.99 -3.03 0.30
CA PHE A 170 5.44 -3.00 1.70
C PHE A 170 6.42 -4.13 2.00
N GLN A 171 7.35 -3.87 2.92
CA GLN A 171 8.10 -4.96 3.54
C GLN A 171 7.12 -5.73 4.42
N SER A 172 6.85 -6.96 4.02
CA SER A 172 5.75 -7.73 4.59
C SER A 172 5.94 -7.96 6.09
N MET A 173 4.88 -7.69 6.88
CA MET A 173 4.86 -8.02 8.32
C MET A 173 4.64 -9.53 8.55
N LYS A 174 4.35 -10.28 7.47
CA LYS A 174 4.18 -11.74 7.42
C LYS A 174 5.07 -12.27 6.28
N ASN A 175 5.37 -13.55 6.19
CA ASN A 175 6.17 -14.07 5.06
C ASN A 175 5.34 -14.20 3.76
N ASN A 176 4.52 -13.20 3.42
CA ASN A 176 3.65 -13.20 2.24
C ASN A 176 3.93 -11.98 1.36
N ASP A 177 4.31 -12.24 0.11
CA ASP A 177 4.65 -11.22 -0.89
C ASP A 177 3.44 -10.43 -1.39
N THR A 178 2.21 -10.75 -0.95
CA THR A 178 0.98 -10.02 -1.30
C THR A 178 0.24 -9.41 -0.11
N ASP A 179 0.91 -9.16 1.01
CA ASP A 179 0.26 -8.57 2.20
C ASP A 179 0.09 -7.05 2.06
N LEU A 180 -1.17 -6.57 2.06
CA LEU A 180 -1.52 -5.15 2.08
C LEU A 180 -2.12 -4.69 3.42
N SER A 181 -2.08 -5.52 4.47
CA SER A 181 -2.49 -5.10 5.81
C SER A 181 -1.74 -3.87 6.36
N PRO A 182 -0.48 -3.58 5.98
CA PRO A 182 0.15 -2.29 6.31
C PRO A 182 -0.67 -1.06 5.90
N LEU A 183 -1.42 -1.13 4.81
CA LEU A 183 -2.23 -0.02 4.33
C LEU A 183 -3.37 0.34 5.31
N ALA A 184 -3.93 -0.65 6.01
CA ALA A 184 -4.94 -0.38 7.03
C ALA A 184 -4.37 0.39 8.22
N VAL A 185 -3.11 0.11 8.60
CA VAL A 185 -2.40 0.82 9.68
C VAL A 185 -2.01 2.23 9.22
N LEU A 186 -1.51 2.38 8.00
CA LEU A 186 -1.12 3.68 7.44
C LEU A 186 -2.28 4.70 7.47
N TYR A 187 -3.50 4.25 7.16
CA TYR A 187 -4.71 5.09 7.13
C TYR A 187 -5.57 5.00 8.40
N ASP A 188 -5.04 4.42 9.47
CA ASP A 188 -5.73 4.38 10.76
C ASP A 188 -5.71 5.77 11.40
N ARG A 189 -6.91 6.31 11.68
CA ARG A 189 -7.06 7.66 12.25
C ARG A 189 -6.67 7.74 13.72
N ASP A 190 -6.63 6.60 14.40
CA ASP A 190 -6.25 6.54 15.80
C ASP A 190 -4.72 6.64 15.97
N ILE A 191 -3.95 6.53 14.87
CA ILE A 191 -2.50 6.63 14.88
C ILE A 191 -2.06 8.07 14.64
N ASN A 192 -1.44 8.68 15.65
CA ASN A 192 -0.73 9.94 15.52
C ASN A 192 0.68 9.71 14.96
N TRP A 193 0.79 9.67 13.63
CA TRP A 193 2.06 9.46 12.93
C TRP A 193 3.13 10.48 13.27
N GLN A 194 2.76 11.76 13.42
CA GLN A 194 3.71 12.81 13.78
C GLN A 194 4.36 12.51 15.14
N LYS A 195 3.55 12.24 16.17
CA LYS A 195 4.06 11.91 17.51
C LYS A 195 4.91 10.64 17.48
N PHE A 196 4.48 9.61 16.75
CA PHE A 196 5.25 8.38 16.60
C PHE A 196 6.63 8.63 15.97
N ILE A 197 6.69 9.42 14.89
CA ILE A 197 7.94 9.78 14.21
C ILE A 197 8.86 10.57 15.14
N GLU A 198 8.31 11.52 15.90
CA GLU A 198 9.07 12.29 16.89
C GLU A 198 9.68 11.40 17.98
N ILE A 199 8.90 10.45 18.53
CA ILE A 199 9.38 9.46 19.51
C ILE A 199 10.52 8.63 18.91
N TYR A 200 10.34 8.11 17.68
CA TYR A 200 11.36 7.32 17.00
C TYR A 200 12.66 8.11 16.80
N ILE A 201 12.58 9.34 16.27
CA ILE A 201 13.75 10.20 16.03
C ILE A 201 14.47 10.52 17.35
N LYS A 202 13.72 10.83 18.42
CA LYS A 202 14.28 11.09 19.75
C LYS A 202 15.02 9.87 20.29
N SER A 203 14.43 8.68 20.17
CA SER A 203 15.09 7.43 20.57
C SER A 203 16.36 7.16 19.76
N ASP A 204 16.32 7.28 18.44
CA ASP A 204 17.48 7.08 17.58
C ASP A 204 18.63 8.05 17.93
N LYS A 205 18.29 9.31 18.25
CA LYS A 205 19.26 10.31 18.72
C LYS A 205 19.89 9.93 20.07
N ASN A 206 19.08 9.43 21.01
CA ASN A 206 19.57 8.95 22.31
C ASN A 206 20.50 7.75 22.14
N PHE A 207 20.12 6.80 21.27
CA PHE A 207 20.95 5.64 20.94
C PHE A 207 22.30 6.07 20.33
N LYS A 208 22.31 6.97 19.34
CA LYS A 208 23.53 7.52 18.74
C LYS A 208 24.41 8.28 19.73
N SER A 209 23.80 8.90 20.74
CA SER A 209 24.49 9.58 21.85
C SER A 209 24.94 8.62 22.96
N LYS A 210 24.84 7.30 22.74
CA LYS A 210 25.15 6.23 23.72
C LYS A 210 24.30 6.26 25.01
N LYS A 211 23.15 6.93 24.98
CA LYS A 211 22.21 7.02 26.09
C LYS A 211 21.17 5.90 25.98
N TYR A 212 21.61 4.66 26.17
CA TYR A 212 20.79 3.49 25.80
C TYR A 212 19.53 3.31 26.66
N ILE A 213 19.60 3.59 27.96
CA ILE A 213 18.42 3.54 28.84
C ILE A 213 17.38 4.58 28.42
N GLU A 214 17.81 5.84 28.21
CA GLU A 214 16.91 6.90 27.73
C GLU A 214 16.31 6.59 26.35
N ALA A 215 17.06 5.92 25.47
CA ALA A 215 16.55 5.46 24.18
C ALA A 215 15.44 4.40 24.37
N LYS A 216 15.67 3.42 25.24
CA LYS A 216 14.69 2.37 25.57
C LYS A 216 13.42 2.96 26.17
N ASP A 217 13.55 3.86 27.15
CA ASP A 217 12.41 4.52 27.80
C ASP A 217 11.59 5.34 26.80
N THR A 218 12.27 6.03 25.88
CA THR A 218 11.60 6.77 24.80
C THR A 218 10.80 5.83 23.89
N LEU A 219 11.33 4.66 23.52
CA LEU A 219 10.60 3.70 22.69
C LEU A 219 9.36 3.12 23.39
N GLN A 220 9.36 3.04 24.72
CA GLN A 220 8.21 2.59 25.50
C GLN A 220 7.04 3.60 25.48
N GLU A 221 7.29 4.85 25.08
CA GLU A 221 6.23 5.85 24.86
C GLU A 221 5.29 5.48 23.69
N ILE A 222 5.71 4.55 22.80
CA ILE A 222 4.89 4.05 21.68
C ILE A 222 3.80 3.11 22.23
N SER A 223 2.58 3.63 22.34
CA SER A 223 1.42 2.88 22.87
C SER A 223 0.87 1.82 21.91
N ASP A 224 0.95 2.05 20.60
CA ASP A 224 0.41 1.12 19.61
C ASP A 224 1.41 0.00 19.31
N LYS A 225 1.07 -1.21 19.76
CA LYS A 225 1.87 -2.43 19.56
C LYS A 225 2.06 -2.79 18.08
N ARG A 226 1.21 -2.33 17.17
CA ARG A 226 1.37 -2.53 15.72
C ARG A 226 2.58 -1.76 15.19
N LEU A 227 2.83 -0.56 15.72
CA LEU A 227 3.96 0.29 15.33
C LEU A 227 5.30 -0.27 15.83
N LEU A 228 5.30 -0.94 16.99
CA LEU A 228 6.47 -1.65 17.51
C LEU A 228 6.92 -2.83 16.62
N ARG A 229 6.04 -3.34 15.75
CA ARG A 229 6.35 -4.45 14.83
C ARG A 229 6.96 -3.98 13.50
N LEU A 230 7.00 -2.68 13.24
CA LEU A 230 7.57 -2.12 12.02
C LEU A 230 9.08 -2.39 11.99
N SER A 231 9.60 -2.74 10.81
CA SER A 231 10.98 -3.22 10.66
C SER A 231 12.02 -2.26 11.26
N LEU A 232 11.91 -0.96 10.96
CA LEU A 232 12.84 0.05 11.45
C LEU A 232 12.79 0.17 12.99
N VAL A 233 11.60 0.12 13.58
CA VAL A 233 11.40 0.19 15.02
C VAL A 233 11.98 -1.06 15.69
N LYS A 234 11.70 -2.24 15.14
CA LYS A 234 12.21 -3.51 15.65
C LYS A 234 13.75 -3.56 15.62
N VAL A 235 14.37 -3.07 14.54
CA VAL A 235 15.83 -2.98 14.43
C VAL A 235 16.38 -2.05 15.51
N LEU A 236 15.79 -0.87 15.70
CA LEU A 236 16.24 0.07 16.73
C LEU A 236 16.10 -0.52 18.14
N ILE A 237 14.97 -1.16 18.47
CA ILE A 237 14.76 -1.86 19.76
C ILE A 237 15.85 -2.91 19.97
N THR A 238 16.09 -3.75 18.95
CA THR A 238 17.09 -4.83 19.03
C THR A 238 18.49 -4.27 19.28
N ASN A 239 18.86 -3.20 18.59
CA ASN A 239 20.17 -2.55 18.76
C ASN A 239 20.31 -1.90 20.14
N VAL A 240 19.26 -1.26 20.65
CA VAL A 240 19.25 -0.67 22.00
C VAL A 240 19.40 -1.76 23.06
N ASP A 241 18.63 -2.85 22.96
CA ASP A 241 18.69 -3.96 23.92
C ASP A 241 20.05 -4.67 23.89
N ALA A 242 20.64 -4.87 22.70
CA ALA A 242 21.98 -5.43 22.56
C ALA A 242 23.04 -4.56 23.26
N ALA A 243 23.02 -3.24 23.02
CA ALA A 243 23.96 -2.31 23.63
C ALA A 243 23.81 -2.23 25.16
N ILE A 244 22.59 -2.36 25.69
CA ILE A 244 22.35 -2.44 27.15
C ILE A 244 22.95 -3.72 27.73
N ASN A 245 22.75 -4.86 27.06
CA ASN A 245 23.28 -6.14 27.52
C ASN A 245 24.81 -6.16 27.50
N GLU A 246 25.43 -5.68 26.42
CA GLU A 246 26.89 -5.57 26.31
C GLU A 246 27.48 -4.70 27.43
N ASN A 247 26.86 -3.55 27.72
CA ASN A 247 27.29 -2.69 28.83
C ASN A 247 27.16 -3.37 30.19
N LYS A 248 26.10 -4.17 30.38
CA LYS A 248 25.87 -4.91 31.63
C LYS A 248 26.91 -6.02 31.82
N GLU A 249 27.19 -6.79 30.77
CA GLU A 249 28.23 -7.84 30.79
C GLU A 249 29.62 -7.25 31.06
N ALA A 250 29.95 -6.12 30.43
CA ALA A 250 31.22 -5.43 30.67
C ALA A 250 31.34 -4.94 32.12
N TRP A 251 30.25 -4.44 32.71
CA TRP A 251 30.21 -4.02 34.10
C TRP A 251 30.37 -5.22 35.07
N GLU A 252 29.66 -6.31 34.83
CA GLU A 252 29.77 -7.54 35.62
C GLU A 252 31.20 -8.12 35.56
N TYR A 253 31.82 -8.10 34.39
CA TYR A 253 33.22 -8.50 34.22
C TYR A 253 34.18 -7.62 35.03
N LEU A 254 34.01 -6.28 34.99
CA LEU A 254 34.81 -5.36 35.79
C LEU A 254 34.61 -5.58 37.29
N GLN A 255 33.38 -5.80 37.75
CA GLN A 255 33.09 -6.10 39.14
C GLN A 255 33.75 -7.40 39.61
N ASN A 256 33.79 -8.43 38.76
CA ASN A 256 34.43 -9.71 39.06
C ASN A 256 35.97 -9.64 39.12
N ILE A 257 36.59 -8.61 38.53
CA ILE A 257 38.04 -8.41 38.58
C ILE A 257 38.45 -7.49 39.75
N LEU A 258 37.58 -6.55 40.11
CA LEU A 258 37.86 -5.55 41.14
C LEU A 258 37.48 -6.01 42.56
N ASN A 259 36.67 -7.06 42.69
CA ASN A 259 36.33 -7.73 43.95
C ASN A 259 37.04 -9.07 44.07
#